data_AF-A0A7G2RRU9-F1
#
_entry.id   AF-A0A7G2RRU9-F1
#
_cell.length_a   1.000
_cell.length_b   1.000
_cell.length_c   1.000
_cell.angle_alpha   90.00
_cell.angle_beta   90.00
_cell.angle_gamma   90.00
#
_symmetry.space_group_name_H-M   'P 1'
#
loop_
_entity.id
_entity.type
_entity.pdbx_description
1 polymer ?
#
loop_
_entity_poly.entity_id
_entity_poly.type
_entity_poly.pdbx_seq_one_letter_code
_entity_poly.pdbx_strand_id
1 'polypeptide(L)'
;MKKWLTENKIYFETAAASLLGVMAVLVSISQVLLSWKQTELAEAQLIVAEQSISPSIHAFVVQVRNPETGRFSEEELRVYNLGAPALAADISNAVWLRVKLYPEDTGKNIIEAELPMRGYFSATEVTQDPEGLMFTLKGHRNSKKLIDLTNTFEQYAEKQGFYAEFKLSRFFEISYRDSLGQERTDYYSVLPLRGALQVIEDIGKAKLSGYRNSIGSDDSIDIDNVTKEELLNKILNF
;
A
#
# COMPACT_ATOMS: atom_id res chain seq x y z
N MET A 1 73.19 33.72 -2.70
CA MET A 1 72.11 32.79 -2.32
C MET A 1 72.53 31.83 -1.20
N LYS A 2 73.57 30.99 -1.36
CA LYS A 2 74.06 30.09 -0.28
C LYS A 2 74.41 30.80 1.04
N LYS A 3 75.22 31.88 1.03
CA LYS A 3 75.59 32.64 2.25
C LYS A 3 74.38 33.26 2.98
N TRP A 4 73.47 33.88 2.23
CA TRP A 4 72.24 34.49 2.76
C TRP A 4 71.27 33.45 3.38
N LEU A 5 71.15 32.28 2.75
CA LEU A 5 70.37 31.15 3.28
C LEU A 5 70.98 30.57 4.56
N THR A 6 72.31 30.58 4.72
CA THR A 6 72.96 30.18 5.99
C THR A 6 72.78 31.20 7.10
N GLU A 7 72.79 32.50 6.78
CA GLU A 7 72.63 33.57 7.79
C GLU A 7 71.17 33.73 8.25
N ASN A 8 70.20 33.51 7.36
CA ASN A 8 68.76 33.60 7.66
C ASN A 8 68.07 32.24 7.74
N LYS A 9 68.86 31.17 7.94
CA LYS A 9 68.41 29.76 7.89
C LYS A 9 67.20 29.50 8.77
N ILE A 10 67.23 30.00 10.00
CA ILE A 10 66.18 29.79 11.00
C ILE A 10 64.86 30.45 10.55
N TYR A 11 64.92 31.65 9.98
CA TYR A 11 63.72 32.33 9.46
C TYR A 11 63.12 31.60 8.26
N PHE A 12 63.97 31.11 7.34
CA PHE A 12 63.51 30.33 6.18
C PHE A 12 62.90 28.99 6.60
N GLU A 13 63.54 28.26 7.51
CA GLU A 13 63.02 26.99 8.04
C GLU A 13 61.69 27.19 8.79
N THR A 14 61.56 28.27 9.57
CA THR A 14 60.33 28.59 10.29
C THR A 14 59.20 28.98 9.32
N ALA A 15 59.50 29.78 8.29
CA ALA A 15 58.53 30.18 7.27
C ALA A 15 58.07 28.99 6.42
N ALA A 16 58.99 28.12 6.02
CA ALA A 16 58.67 26.89 5.28
C ALA A 16 57.82 25.92 6.14
N ALA A 17 58.18 25.72 7.41
CA ALA A 17 57.40 24.89 8.33
C ALA A 17 55.99 25.46 8.55
N SER A 18 55.85 26.78 8.66
CA SER A 18 54.56 27.45 8.82
C SER A 18 53.69 27.28 7.57
N LEU A 19 54.26 27.44 6.38
CA LEU A 19 53.56 27.22 5.10
C LEU A 19 53.10 25.77 4.93
N LEU A 20 53.96 24.81 5.28
CA LEU A 20 53.61 23.39 5.28
C LEU A 20 52.49 23.09 6.29
N GLY A 21 52.50 23.72 7.46
CA GLY A 21 51.42 23.62 8.45
C GLY A 21 50.09 24.14 7.92
N VAL A 22 50.08 25.32 7.27
CA VAL A 22 48.88 25.88 6.64
C VAL A 22 48.37 24.98 5.52
N MET A 23 49.25 24.47 4.66
CA MET A 23 48.89 23.52 3.61
C MET A 23 48.27 22.25 4.19
N ALA A 24 48.84 21.67 5.25
CA ALA A 24 48.30 20.49 5.90
C ALA A 24 46.88 20.73 6.44
N VAL A 25 46.62 21.90 7.04
CA VAL A 25 45.28 22.26 7.51
C VAL A 25 44.29 22.39 6.35
N LEU A 26 44.67 23.05 5.25
CA LEU A 26 43.81 23.21 4.08
C LEU A 26 43.50 21.87 3.39
N VAL A 27 44.47 20.97 3.30
CA VAL A 27 44.29 19.61 2.79
C VAL A 27 43.34 18.83 3.69
N SER A 28 43.54 18.87 5.02
CA SER A 28 42.64 18.21 5.97
C SER A 28 41.19 18.70 5.86
N ILE A 29 40.98 20.02 5.73
CA ILE A 29 39.63 20.59 5.54
C ILE A 29 39.02 20.08 4.22
N SER A 30 39.81 20.08 3.14
CA SER A 30 39.35 19.60 1.83
C SER A 30 39.00 18.11 1.86
N GLN A 31 39.79 17.30 2.56
CA GLN A 31 39.53 15.87 2.75
C GLN A 31 38.25 15.63 3.55
N VAL A 32 37.99 16.41 4.60
CA VAL A 32 36.75 16.31 5.38
C VAL A 32 35.53 16.65 4.52
N LEU A 33 35.59 17.75 3.75
CA LEU A 33 34.50 18.15 2.85
C LEU A 33 34.26 17.11 1.75
N LEU A 34 35.33 16.56 1.17
CA LEU A 34 35.24 15.48 0.18
C LEU A 34 34.63 14.22 0.78
N SER A 35 35.02 13.85 2.01
CA SER A 35 34.46 12.70 2.72
C SER A 35 32.96 12.84 2.92
N TRP A 36 32.47 14.02 3.35
CA TRP A 36 31.03 14.26 3.48
C TRP A 36 30.29 14.12 2.16
N LYS A 37 30.85 14.65 1.06
CA LYS A 37 30.25 14.52 -0.27
C LYS A 37 30.27 13.09 -0.79
N GLN A 38 31.27 12.30 -0.44
CA GLN A 38 31.32 10.87 -0.76
C GLN A 38 30.27 10.09 0.02
N THR A 39 30.03 10.41 1.30
CA THR A 39 28.98 9.77 2.09
C THR A 39 27.60 10.08 1.51
N GLU A 40 27.31 11.36 1.21
CA GLU A 40 26.04 11.78 0.58
C GLU A 40 25.81 11.06 -0.76
N LEU A 41 26.87 10.92 -1.57
CA LEU A 41 26.80 10.19 -2.84
C LEU A 41 26.58 8.68 -2.62
N ALA A 42 27.24 8.07 -1.64
CA ALA A 42 27.07 6.65 -1.32
C ALA A 42 25.65 6.34 -0.83
N GLU A 43 25.07 7.20 0.00
CA GLU A 43 23.68 7.11 0.44
C GLU A 43 22.72 7.22 -0.76
N ALA A 44 22.93 8.19 -1.64
CA ALA A 44 22.12 8.33 -2.85
C ALA A 44 22.25 7.10 -3.77
N GLN A 45 23.45 6.55 -3.93
CA GLN A 45 23.68 5.32 -4.69
C GLN A 45 22.99 4.11 -4.05
N LEU A 46 22.97 4.03 -2.73
CA LEU A 46 22.29 2.96 -2.00
C LEU A 46 20.77 3.04 -2.23
N ILE A 47 20.18 4.23 -2.17
CA ILE A 47 18.75 4.43 -2.48
C ILE A 47 18.43 3.98 -3.92
N VAL A 48 19.27 4.35 -4.89
CA VAL A 48 19.09 3.95 -6.30
C VAL A 48 19.24 2.44 -6.46
N ALA A 49 20.24 1.84 -5.81
CA ALA A 49 20.46 0.41 -5.83
C ALA A 49 19.26 -0.34 -5.20
N GLU A 50 18.77 0.11 -4.05
CA GLU A 50 17.57 -0.44 -3.40
C GLU A 50 16.35 -0.35 -4.31
N GLN A 51 16.12 0.78 -4.99
CA GLN A 51 15.03 0.90 -5.95
C GLN A 51 15.17 -0.04 -7.14
N SER A 52 16.40 -0.27 -7.63
CA SER A 52 16.65 -1.14 -8.78
C SER A 52 16.43 -2.64 -8.49
N ILE A 53 16.49 -3.03 -7.22
CA ILE A 53 16.35 -4.43 -6.77
C ILE A 53 15.06 -4.68 -5.98
N SER A 54 14.21 -3.66 -5.82
CA SER A 54 12.94 -3.78 -5.12
C SER A 54 11.83 -4.23 -6.09
N PRO A 55 10.92 -5.11 -5.64
CA PRO A 55 9.69 -5.39 -6.37
C PRO A 55 8.86 -4.12 -6.57
N SER A 56 8.13 -4.08 -7.69
CA SER A 56 7.24 -2.97 -8.03
C SER A 56 5.82 -3.51 -8.14
N ILE A 57 5.08 -3.45 -7.04
CA ILE A 57 3.75 -4.04 -6.94
C ILE A 57 2.69 -3.08 -7.49
N HIS A 58 1.93 -3.56 -8.46
CA HIS A 58 0.77 -2.89 -9.03
C HIS A 58 -0.45 -3.79 -8.89
N ALA A 59 -1.61 -3.25 -8.56
CA ALA A 59 -2.82 -4.03 -8.63
C ALA A 59 -4.00 -3.23 -9.18
N PHE A 60 -4.93 -3.92 -9.80
CA PHE A 60 -6.13 -3.31 -10.34
C PHE A 60 -7.31 -4.26 -10.30
N VAL A 61 -8.48 -3.66 -10.29
CA VAL A 61 -9.76 -4.36 -10.29
C VAL A 61 -10.24 -4.48 -11.73
N VAL A 62 -10.64 -5.68 -12.14
CA VAL A 62 -11.26 -5.91 -13.45
C VAL A 62 -12.64 -6.51 -13.29
N GLN A 63 -13.59 -6.07 -14.10
CA GLN A 63 -14.87 -6.74 -14.23
C GLN A 63 -14.77 -7.86 -15.27
N VAL A 64 -15.17 -9.06 -14.88
CA VAL A 64 -15.13 -10.24 -15.74
C VAL A 64 -16.48 -10.40 -16.42
N ARG A 65 -16.43 -10.40 -17.76
CA ARG A 65 -17.60 -10.62 -18.60
C ARG A 65 -17.86 -12.12 -18.73
N ASN A 66 -19.05 -12.56 -18.35
CA ASN A 66 -19.49 -13.92 -18.60
C ASN A 66 -19.72 -14.10 -20.12
N PRO A 67 -19.05 -15.06 -20.78
CA PRO A 67 -19.08 -15.21 -22.23
C PRO A 67 -20.44 -15.69 -22.75
N GLU A 68 -21.20 -16.46 -21.96
CA GLU A 68 -22.49 -17.02 -22.36
C GLU A 68 -23.61 -15.99 -22.28
N THR A 69 -23.63 -15.17 -21.22
CA THR A 69 -24.67 -14.17 -20.98
C THR A 69 -24.31 -12.77 -21.46
N GLY A 70 -23.03 -12.54 -21.76
CA GLY A 70 -22.48 -11.23 -22.11
C GLY A 70 -22.50 -10.19 -20.98
N ARG A 71 -22.89 -10.58 -19.75
CA ARG A 71 -23.03 -9.69 -18.59
C ARG A 71 -21.79 -9.75 -17.70
N PHE A 72 -21.52 -8.65 -17.00
CA PHE A 72 -20.52 -8.62 -15.94
C PHE A 72 -21.16 -9.12 -14.65
N SER A 73 -20.62 -10.21 -14.09
CA SER A 73 -21.12 -10.79 -12.84
C SER A 73 -20.04 -10.94 -11.78
N GLU A 74 -18.78 -10.82 -12.19
CA GLU A 74 -17.62 -11.06 -11.36
C GLU A 74 -16.65 -9.89 -11.45
N GLU A 75 -15.91 -9.72 -10.37
CA GLU A 75 -14.84 -8.76 -10.21
C GLU A 75 -13.61 -9.50 -9.68
N GLU A 76 -12.46 -9.24 -10.27
CA GLU A 76 -11.17 -9.80 -9.85
C GLU A 76 -10.23 -8.68 -9.43
N LEU A 77 -9.45 -8.92 -8.38
CA LEU A 77 -8.27 -8.12 -8.05
C LEU A 77 -7.04 -8.83 -8.58
N ARG A 78 -6.36 -8.22 -9.55
CA ARG A 78 -5.14 -8.75 -10.16
C ARG A 78 -3.94 -7.97 -9.67
N VAL A 79 -2.95 -8.68 -9.14
CA VAL A 79 -1.73 -8.14 -8.53
C VAL A 79 -0.53 -8.54 -9.38
N TYR A 80 0.24 -7.55 -9.79
CA TYR A 80 1.39 -7.67 -10.68
C TYR A 80 2.65 -7.20 -9.97
N ASN A 81 3.77 -7.81 -10.31
CA ASN A 81 5.11 -7.28 -10.04
C ASN A 81 5.76 -6.87 -11.36
N LEU A 82 6.06 -5.57 -11.50
CA LEU A 82 6.73 -4.99 -12.66
C LEU A 82 8.19 -4.59 -12.36
N GLY A 83 8.68 -4.92 -11.16
CA GLY A 83 10.04 -4.63 -10.71
C GLY A 83 10.87 -5.90 -10.56
N ALA A 84 11.82 -5.88 -9.64
CA ALA A 84 12.65 -7.04 -9.34
C ALA A 84 11.82 -8.21 -8.73
N PRO A 85 12.28 -9.46 -8.82
CA PRO A 85 11.56 -10.62 -8.30
C PRO A 85 11.10 -10.49 -6.84
N ALA A 86 9.81 -10.78 -6.59
CA ALA A 86 9.26 -10.95 -5.25
C ALA A 86 9.24 -12.44 -4.90
N LEU A 87 10.23 -12.91 -4.14
CA LEU A 87 10.41 -14.32 -3.83
C LEU A 87 9.55 -14.76 -2.64
N ALA A 88 9.08 -16.00 -2.65
CA ALA A 88 8.24 -16.58 -1.59
C ALA A 88 7.06 -15.68 -1.19
N ALA A 89 6.46 -15.01 -2.18
CA ALA A 89 5.41 -14.05 -1.95
C ALA A 89 4.11 -14.72 -1.49
N ASP A 90 3.43 -14.08 -0.56
CA ASP A 90 2.10 -14.44 -0.08
C ASP A 90 1.21 -13.20 -0.01
N ILE A 91 -0.10 -13.39 -0.14
CA ILE A 91 -1.08 -12.31 -0.19
C ILE A 91 -2.30 -12.60 0.67
N SER A 92 -2.74 -11.58 1.40
CA SER A 92 -4.02 -11.60 2.11
C SER A 92 -4.82 -10.34 1.81
N ASN A 93 -6.15 -10.42 1.89
CA ASN A 93 -7.03 -9.31 1.56
C ASN A 93 -8.07 -9.02 2.64
N ALA A 94 -8.55 -7.78 2.61
CA ALA A 94 -9.68 -7.32 3.40
C ALA A 94 -10.62 -6.50 2.52
N VAL A 95 -11.92 -6.78 2.61
CA VAL A 95 -12.95 -6.01 1.91
C VAL A 95 -13.88 -5.42 2.96
N TRP A 96 -14.18 -4.14 2.82
CA TRP A 96 -15.03 -3.38 3.71
C TRP A 96 -16.16 -2.73 2.93
N LEU A 97 -17.39 -2.92 3.39
CA LEU A 97 -18.56 -2.24 2.88
C LEU A 97 -18.87 -1.04 3.76
N ARG A 98 -18.76 0.14 3.18
CA ARG A 98 -19.21 1.37 3.81
C ARG A 98 -20.60 1.70 3.34
N VAL A 99 -21.49 1.98 4.28
CA VAL A 99 -22.88 2.36 4.01
C VAL A 99 -23.15 3.68 4.70
N LYS A 100 -23.74 4.63 3.96
CA LYS A 100 -24.25 5.89 4.49
C LYS A 100 -25.75 5.93 4.32
N LEU A 101 -26.46 6.23 5.40
CA LEU A 101 -27.90 6.46 5.40
C LEU A 101 -28.15 7.96 5.58
N TYR A 102 -28.86 8.53 4.62
CA TYR A 102 -29.31 9.91 4.59
C TYR A 102 -30.79 9.90 5.00
N PRO A 103 -31.14 10.36 6.21
CA PRO A 103 -32.53 10.46 6.60
C PRO A 103 -33.29 11.43 5.68
N GLU A 104 -34.54 11.12 5.34
CA GLU A 104 -35.41 12.05 4.60
C GLU A 104 -35.65 13.36 5.35
N ASP A 105 -35.69 13.28 6.68
CA ASP A 105 -35.69 14.45 7.54
C ASP A 105 -34.29 15.09 7.56
N THR A 106 -34.14 16.18 6.80
CA THR A 106 -32.89 16.94 6.68
C THR A 106 -32.35 17.50 8.00
N GLY A 107 -33.14 17.48 9.08
CA GLY A 107 -32.69 17.85 10.42
C GLY A 107 -31.92 16.75 11.16
N LYS A 108 -31.90 15.51 10.64
CA LYS A 108 -31.20 14.37 11.25
C LYS A 108 -29.81 14.18 10.65
N ASN A 109 -28.89 13.70 11.48
CA ASN A 109 -27.51 13.42 11.06
C ASN A 109 -27.45 12.21 10.12
N ILE A 110 -26.49 12.25 9.19
CA ILE A 110 -26.12 11.10 8.35
C ILE A 110 -25.58 10.00 9.25
N ILE A 111 -26.03 8.77 9.03
CA ILE A 111 -25.55 7.58 9.74
C ILE A 111 -24.56 6.86 8.82
N GLU A 112 -23.35 6.59 9.30
CA GLU A 112 -22.31 5.90 8.54
C GLU A 112 -21.82 4.69 9.31
N ALA A 113 -21.73 3.55 8.63
CA ALA A 113 -21.12 2.33 9.14
C ALA A 113 -20.14 1.76 8.12
N GLU A 114 -19.06 1.17 8.60
CA GLU A 114 -18.08 0.44 7.78
C GLU A 114 -17.95 -0.98 8.31
N LEU A 115 -18.42 -1.94 7.52
CA LEU A 115 -18.58 -3.33 7.92
C LEU A 115 -17.59 -4.22 7.15
N PRO A 116 -16.83 -5.10 7.82
CA PRO A 116 -16.04 -6.15 7.18
C PRO A 116 -16.95 -7.04 6.32
N MET A 117 -16.65 -7.16 5.03
CA MET A 117 -17.42 -7.98 4.10
C MET A 117 -16.68 -9.26 3.73
N ARG A 118 -17.18 -10.38 4.22
CA ARG A 118 -16.69 -11.72 3.90
C ARG A 118 -17.22 -12.19 2.55
N GLY A 119 -16.48 -13.10 1.93
CA GLY A 119 -16.88 -13.80 0.71
C GLY A 119 -16.73 -13.00 -0.58
N TYR A 120 -16.35 -11.72 -0.53
CA TYR A 120 -16.21 -10.90 -1.74
C TYR A 120 -15.07 -11.37 -2.65
N PHE A 121 -13.88 -11.59 -2.09
CA PHE A 121 -12.82 -12.38 -2.72
C PHE A 121 -12.60 -13.60 -1.85
N SER A 122 -13.04 -14.77 -2.33
CA SER A 122 -13.05 -16.02 -1.57
C SER A 122 -11.96 -17.00 -2.00
N ALA A 123 -11.28 -16.74 -3.11
CA ALA A 123 -10.19 -17.56 -3.60
C ALA A 123 -9.04 -16.70 -4.14
N THR A 124 -7.81 -17.19 -3.96
CA THR A 124 -6.60 -16.64 -4.54
C THR A 124 -6.05 -17.64 -5.55
N GLU A 125 -5.88 -17.19 -6.79
CA GLU A 125 -5.13 -17.91 -7.82
C GLU A 125 -3.70 -17.35 -7.84
N VAL A 126 -2.74 -18.25 -7.70
CA VAL A 126 -1.31 -17.93 -7.67
C VAL A 126 -0.70 -18.35 -9.01
N THR A 127 -0.03 -17.42 -9.67
CA THR A 127 0.84 -17.75 -10.79
C THR A 127 2.20 -18.19 -10.24
N GLN A 128 2.89 -19.10 -10.92
CA GLN A 128 4.20 -19.57 -10.46
C GLN A 128 5.35 -18.62 -10.86
N ASP A 129 5.01 -17.43 -11.38
CA ASP A 129 5.96 -16.46 -11.92
C ASP A 129 6.28 -15.36 -10.90
N PRO A 130 7.56 -15.07 -10.62
CA PRO A 130 7.97 -14.03 -9.66
C PRO A 130 7.86 -12.59 -10.20
N GLU A 131 7.54 -12.46 -11.49
CA GLU A 131 7.37 -11.22 -12.25
C GLU A 131 6.11 -11.30 -13.11
N GLY A 132 5.51 -10.17 -13.46
CA GLY A 132 4.24 -10.13 -14.18
C GLY A 132 3.03 -10.31 -13.26
N LEU A 133 1.95 -10.93 -13.73
CA LEU A 133 0.77 -11.21 -12.91
C LEU A 133 1.17 -12.23 -11.86
N MET A 134 1.14 -11.88 -10.57
CA MET A 134 1.50 -12.79 -9.47
C MET A 134 0.27 -13.48 -8.89
N PHE A 135 -0.76 -12.70 -8.57
CA PHE A 135 -1.95 -13.17 -7.86
C PHE A 135 -3.23 -12.65 -8.51
N THR A 136 -4.26 -13.48 -8.55
CA THR A 136 -5.62 -13.08 -8.89
C THR A 136 -6.57 -13.48 -7.76
N LEU A 137 -7.12 -12.50 -7.07
CA LEU A 137 -8.13 -12.69 -6.05
C LEU A 137 -9.51 -12.60 -6.69
N LYS A 138 -10.33 -13.62 -6.48
CA LYS A 138 -11.62 -13.81 -7.14
C LYS A 138 -12.69 -14.27 -6.17
N GLY A 139 -13.95 -14.01 -6.53
CA GLY A 139 -15.11 -14.48 -5.77
C GLY A 139 -16.25 -14.83 -6.71
N HIS A 140 -16.95 -15.93 -6.45
CA HIS A 140 -18.00 -16.41 -7.32
C HIS A 140 -19.17 -15.42 -7.39
N ARG A 141 -19.42 -14.86 -8.58
CA ARG A 141 -20.47 -13.86 -8.84
C ARG A 141 -20.48 -12.68 -7.85
N ASN A 142 -19.33 -12.32 -7.28
CA ASN A 142 -19.20 -11.33 -6.22
C ASN A 142 -19.78 -9.95 -6.58
N SER A 143 -19.50 -9.45 -7.78
CA SER A 143 -20.03 -8.18 -8.27
C SER A 143 -21.55 -8.23 -8.40
N LYS A 144 -22.11 -9.33 -8.94
CA LYS A 144 -23.55 -9.50 -9.03
C LYS A 144 -24.21 -9.54 -7.65
N LYS A 145 -23.66 -10.31 -6.70
CA LYS A 145 -24.20 -10.41 -5.34
C LYS A 145 -24.23 -9.05 -4.64
N LEU A 146 -23.17 -8.24 -4.80
CA LEU A 146 -23.13 -6.89 -4.25
C LEU A 146 -24.20 -5.99 -4.89
N ILE A 147 -24.37 -6.05 -6.21
CA ILE A 147 -25.41 -5.28 -6.92
C ILE A 147 -26.82 -5.71 -6.46
N ASP A 148 -27.07 -7.00 -6.34
CA ASP A 148 -28.37 -7.52 -5.89
C ASP A 148 -28.66 -7.09 -4.44
N LEU A 149 -27.66 -7.14 -3.55
CA LEU A 149 -27.76 -6.67 -2.16
C LEU A 149 -28.04 -5.16 -2.09
N THR A 150 -27.25 -4.35 -2.79
CA THR A 150 -27.39 -2.88 -2.77
C THR A 150 -28.75 -2.43 -3.29
N ASN A 151 -29.18 -2.93 -4.45
CA ASN A 151 -30.52 -2.61 -5.00
C ASN A 151 -31.65 -3.00 -4.04
N THR A 152 -31.54 -4.18 -3.41
CA THR A 152 -32.56 -4.69 -2.50
C THR A 152 -32.60 -3.90 -1.19
N PHE A 153 -31.43 -3.48 -0.71
CA PHE A 153 -31.30 -2.67 0.50
C PHE A 153 -31.76 -1.23 0.28
N GLU A 154 -31.40 -0.59 -0.83
CA GLU A 154 -31.82 0.78 -1.15
C GLU A 154 -33.34 0.91 -1.13
N GLN A 155 -34.05 0.00 -1.80
CA GLN A 155 -35.52 -0.03 -1.79
C GLN A 155 -36.13 -0.28 -0.40
N TYR A 156 -35.40 -0.96 0.47
CA TYR A 156 -35.85 -1.22 1.84
C TYR A 156 -35.58 -0.04 2.77
N ALA A 157 -34.39 0.55 2.68
CA ALA A 157 -34.00 1.75 3.40
C ALA A 157 -34.93 2.93 3.07
N GLU A 158 -35.31 3.10 1.80
CA GLU A 158 -36.24 4.14 1.37
C GLU A 158 -37.61 3.99 2.06
N LYS A 159 -38.13 2.76 2.18
CA LYS A 159 -39.36 2.49 2.94
C LYS A 159 -39.24 2.77 4.45
N GLN A 160 -38.02 2.83 4.97
CA GLN A 160 -37.72 3.20 6.35
C GLN A 160 -37.36 4.69 6.50
N GLY A 161 -37.48 5.48 5.43
CA GLY A 161 -37.21 6.92 5.44
C GLY A 161 -35.72 7.28 5.31
N PHE A 162 -34.93 6.44 4.63
CA PHE A 162 -33.51 6.67 4.36
C PHE A 162 -33.17 6.50 2.88
N TYR A 163 -32.35 7.41 2.35
CA TYR A 163 -31.58 7.15 1.14
C TYR A 163 -30.24 6.50 1.50
N ALA A 164 -29.85 5.42 0.82
CA ALA A 164 -28.63 4.67 1.11
C ALA A 164 -27.56 4.88 0.03
N GLU A 165 -26.31 5.12 0.43
CA GLU A 165 -25.14 5.14 -0.44
C GLU A 165 -24.16 4.05 -0.01
N PHE A 166 -23.65 3.29 -1.00
CA PHE A 166 -22.70 2.20 -0.78
C PHE A 166 -21.33 2.49 -1.38
N LYS A 167 -20.29 2.15 -0.64
CA LYS A 167 -18.91 2.19 -1.11
C LYS A 167 -18.12 0.96 -0.68
N LEU A 168 -17.52 0.28 -1.65
CA LEU A 168 -16.65 -0.85 -1.39
C LEU A 168 -15.19 -0.42 -1.31
N SER A 169 -14.54 -0.72 -0.19
CA SER A 169 -13.11 -0.50 0.03
C SER A 169 -12.38 -1.83 0.04
N ARG A 170 -11.32 -1.93 -0.77
CA ARG A 170 -10.53 -3.15 -0.94
C ARG A 170 -9.12 -2.88 -0.46
N PHE A 171 -8.60 -3.75 0.39
CA PHE A 171 -7.24 -3.71 0.86
C PHE A 171 -6.58 -5.07 0.65
N PHE A 172 -5.27 -5.07 0.45
CA PHE A 172 -4.47 -6.28 0.50
C PHE A 172 -3.12 -5.98 1.13
N GLU A 173 -2.55 -7.00 1.77
CA GLU A 173 -1.15 -7.03 2.17
C GLU A 173 -0.43 -8.08 1.33
N ILE A 174 0.80 -7.79 0.96
CA ILE A 174 1.69 -8.72 0.28
C ILE A 174 2.97 -8.83 1.10
N SER A 175 3.31 -10.05 1.50
CA SER A 175 4.56 -10.37 2.18
C SER A 175 5.47 -11.10 1.21
N TYR A 176 6.74 -10.71 1.13
CA TYR A 176 7.69 -11.30 0.19
C TYR A 176 9.13 -11.13 0.68
N ARG A 177 10.03 -11.89 0.08
CA ARG A 177 11.48 -11.74 0.21
C ARG A 177 12.04 -11.00 -1.00
N ASP A 178 12.79 -9.93 -0.76
CA ASP A 178 13.45 -9.18 -1.82
C ASP A 178 14.70 -9.90 -2.36
N SER A 179 15.32 -9.33 -3.40
CA SER A 179 16.52 -9.90 -4.04
C SER A 179 17.75 -9.94 -3.12
N LEU A 180 17.74 -9.20 -1.99
CA LEU A 180 18.80 -9.23 -0.97
C LEU A 180 18.50 -10.23 0.16
N GLY A 181 17.34 -10.89 0.12
CA GLY A 181 16.92 -11.85 1.13
C GLY A 181 16.23 -11.23 2.34
N GLN A 182 15.85 -9.95 2.30
CA GLN A 182 15.10 -9.30 3.38
C GLN A 182 13.60 -9.57 3.23
N GLU A 183 12.95 -9.89 4.35
CA GLU A 183 11.50 -10.04 4.41
C GLU A 183 10.84 -8.64 4.47
N ARG A 184 9.87 -8.40 3.61
CA ARG A 184 9.10 -7.16 3.54
C ARG A 184 7.61 -7.47 3.54
N THR A 185 6.81 -6.52 4.01
CA THR A 185 5.35 -6.58 3.92
C THR A 185 4.82 -5.22 3.56
N ASP A 186 4.15 -5.15 2.41
CA ASP A 186 3.57 -3.92 1.89
C ASP A 186 2.05 -4.00 1.92
N TYR A 187 1.41 -2.86 2.20
CA TYR A 187 -0.04 -2.76 2.33
C TYR A 187 -0.59 -1.81 1.28
N TYR A 188 -1.73 -2.17 0.70
CA TYR A 188 -2.32 -1.42 -0.40
C TYR A 188 -3.82 -1.24 -0.18
N SER A 189 -4.32 -0.09 -0.64
CA SER A 189 -5.75 0.15 -0.88
C SER A 189 -6.00 0.20 -2.38
N VAL A 190 -7.10 -0.39 -2.85
CA VAL A 190 -7.38 -0.50 -4.28
C VAL A 190 -8.60 0.31 -4.65
N LEU A 191 -8.38 1.29 -5.54
CA LEU A 191 -9.42 2.10 -6.13
C LEU A 191 -9.81 1.53 -7.51
N PRO A 192 -11.10 1.47 -7.86
CA PRO A 192 -11.56 0.85 -9.12
C PRO A 192 -10.92 1.43 -10.39
N LEU A 193 -10.62 2.73 -10.42
CA LEU A 193 -10.15 3.42 -11.64
C LEU A 193 -8.67 3.81 -11.62
N ARG A 194 -8.03 3.85 -10.44
CA ARG A 194 -6.63 4.30 -10.29
C ARG A 194 -5.66 3.19 -9.89
N GLY A 195 -6.17 1.98 -9.68
CA GLY A 195 -5.38 0.85 -9.21
C GLY A 195 -5.05 0.94 -7.72
N ALA A 196 -4.03 0.17 -7.32
CA ALA A 196 -3.54 0.10 -5.96
C ALA A 196 -2.70 1.32 -5.60
N LEU A 197 -2.91 1.82 -4.39
CA LEU A 197 -2.10 2.82 -3.72
C LEU A 197 -1.50 2.17 -2.48
N GLN A 198 -0.18 2.19 -2.36
CA GLN A 198 0.49 1.77 -1.15
C GLN A 198 0.04 2.69 -0.01
N VAL A 199 -0.36 2.09 1.11
CA VAL A 199 -0.80 2.82 2.30
C VAL A 199 0.27 2.74 3.38
N ILE A 200 0.23 3.69 4.31
CA ILE A 200 1.09 3.69 5.50
C ILE A 200 0.83 2.39 6.28
N GLU A 201 1.91 1.75 6.72
CA GLU A 201 1.88 0.44 7.40
C GLU A 201 0.84 0.38 8.51
N ASP A 202 0.82 1.35 9.42
CA ASP A 202 -0.13 1.37 10.54
C ASP A 202 -1.59 1.33 10.09
N ILE A 203 -1.94 2.06 9.03
CA ILE A 203 -3.29 2.10 8.48
C ILE A 203 -3.63 0.77 7.81
N GLY A 204 -2.72 0.26 6.97
CA GLY A 204 -2.88 -1.01 6.28
C GLY A 204 -3.06 -2.16 7.25
N LYS A 205 -2.15 -2.27 8.22
CA LYS A 205 -2.16 -3.27 9.28
C LYS A 205 -3.43 -3.18 10.12
N ALA A 206 -3.88 -1.99 10.51
CA ALA A 206 -5.14 -1.82 11.24
C ALA A 206 -6.35 -2.31 10.44
N LYS A 207 -6.43 -2.01 9.14
CA LYS A 207 -7.53 -2.49 8.28
C LYS A 207 -7.50 -4.01 8.08
N LEU A 208 -6.34 -4.60 7.85
CA LEU A 208 -6.21 -6.04 7.62
C LEU A 208 -6.43 -6.84 8.91
N SER A 209 -5.88 -6.39 10.04
CA SER A 209 -6.10 -7.03 11.35
C SER A 209 -7.52 -6.87 11.85
N GLY A 210 -8.11 -5.68 11.72
CA GLY A 210 -9.52 -5.44 12.05
C GLY A 210 -10.44 -6.38 11.28
N TYR A 211 -10.19 -6.54 9.98
CA TYR A 211 -10.95 -7.48 9.15
C TYR A 211 -10.77 -8.92 9.65
N ARG A 212 -9.53 -9.39 9.83
CA ARG A 212 -9.23 -10.74 10.33
C ARG A 212 -9.88 -11.05 11.68
N ASN A 213 -9.88 -10.09 12.60
CA ASN A 213 -10.47 -10.26 13.92
C ASN A 213 -12.00 -10.28 13.89
N SER A 214 -12.63 -9.64 12.90
CA SER A 214 -14.08 -9.63 12.73
C SER A 214 -14.60 -10.82 11.90
N ILE A 215 -13.74 -11.53 11.17
CA ILE A 215 -14.17 -12.69 10.39
C ILE A 215 -14.70 -13.77 11.33
N GLY A 216 -16.01 -14.05 11.22
CA GLY A 216 -16.67 -15.06 12.05
C GLY A 216 -17.29 -14.51 13.33
N SER A 217 -17.20 -13.20 13.57
CA SER A 217 -18.03 -12.50 14.55
C SER A 217 -19.26 -11.86 13.90
N ASP A 218 -20.20 -11.45 14.76
CA ASP A 218 -21.38 -10.67 14.37
C ASP A 218 -21.02 -9.26 13.86
N ASP A 219 -19.76 -8.83 13.94
CA ASP A 219 -19.35 -7.52 13.43
C ASP A 219 -19.11 -7.54 11.91
N SER A 220 -19.04 -8.73 11.30
CA SER A 220 -18.88 -8.90 9.85
C SER A 220 -20.21 -9.15 9.14
N ILE A 221 -20.24 -8.89 7.84
CA ILE A 221 -21.32 -9.29 6.95
C ILE A 221 -20.80 -10.33 5.96
N ASP A 222 -21.61 -11.35 5.69
CA ASP A 222 -21.35 -12.34 4.65
C ASP A 222 -22.16 -12.01 3.41
N ILE A 223 -21.49 -11.68 2.30
CA ILE A 223 -22.16 -11.30 1.06
C ILE A 223 -23.11 -12.38 0.52
N ASP A 224 -22.88 -13.64 0.89
CA ASP A 224 -23.70 -14.75 0.42
C ASP A 224 -25.01 -14.90 1.20
N ASN A 225 -25.07 -14.40 2.44
CA ASN A 225 -26.14 -14.72 3.38
C ASN A 225 -26.81 -13.50 4.01
N VAL A 226 -26.19 -12.31 3.95
CA VAL A 226 -26.70 -11.11 4.62
C VAL A 226 -28.05 -10.69 4.07
N THR A 227 -29.00 -10.44 4.96
CA THR A 227 -30.32 -9.90 4.60
C THR A 227 -30.33 -8.36 4.70
N LYS A 228 -31.27 -7.72 4.00
CA LYS A 228 -31.46 -6.26 4.08
C LYS A 228 -31.85 -5.80 5.49
N GLU A 229 -32.64 -6.61 6.21
CA GLU A 229 -33.06 -6.36 7.57
C GLU A 229 -31.86 -6.42 8.53
N GLU A 230 -31.05 -7.47 8.41
CA GLU A 230 -29.83 -7.64 9.21
C GLU A 230 -28.84 -6.50 8.95
N LEU A 231 -28.61 -6.15 7.67
CA LEU A 231 -27.72 -5.06 7.31
C LEU A 231 -28.18 -3.73 7.91
N LEU A 232 -29.48 -3.43 7.89
CA LEU A 232 -30.00 -2.19 8.47
C LEU A 232 -29.80 -2.16 9.99
N ASN A 233 -30.08 -3.27 10.68
CA ASN A 233 -29.89 -3.37 12.12
C ASN A 233 -28.42 -3.15 12.51
N LYS A 234 -27.48 -3.76 11.78
CA LYS A 234 -26.04 -3.56 11.99
C LYS A 234 -25.63 -2.10 11.78
N ILE A 235 -26.17 -1.40 10.77
CA ILE A 235 -25.85 0.02 10.52
C ILE A 235 -26.39 0.94 11.62
N LEU A 236 -27.59 0.66 12.11
CA LEU A 236 -28.25 1.46 13.13
C LEU A 236 -27.77 1.11 14.56
N ASN A 237 -26.87 0.13 14.71
CA ASN A 237 -26.36 -0.39 15.99
C ASN A 237 -27.48 -0.84 16.94
N PHE A 238 -28.47 -1.58 16.42
CA PHE A 238 -29.48 -2.28 17.20
C PHE A 238 -29.04 -3.69 17.60
#